data_AF-Q8CV00-F1
#
_entry.id   AF-Q8CV00-F1
#
_cell.length_a   1.000
_cell.length_b   1.000
_cell.length_c   1.000
_cell.angle_alpha   90.00
_cell.angle_beta   90.00
_cell.angle_gamma   90.00
#
_symmetry.space_group_name_H-M   'P 1'
#
loop_
_entity.id
_entity.type
_entity.pdbx_description
1 polymer ?
#
loop_
_entity_poly.entity_id
_entity_poly.type
_entity_poly.pdbx_seq_one_letter_code
_entity_poly.pdbx_strand_id
1 'polypeptide(L)'
;MSIPSIASYTLPTENELPKSKVDWKAEASRSVLLIHDMQQYFLDFYGQDSPLIQQLIQNISTIKETCTKLGIPTIYTAQPGDQNQEDRALLTDFWGPGLDDDIEQTKITDQLAPTEDDMVQTKWRYSAFKKSQLLEWMQENGKDQLIICGVYANIGCIVTAVEAFMSDIQPFIVADAMADFSKEQHEEALVFGAGRCARPLMMKQLIEDISSEETITVQSIKVQVAEMLEVSPDQLNEQDDLIESGLDSIRIMMLAEDWSSKGIDISFIEMIESPTLEAWYQKLVPEYETIQVK
;
A
#
# COMPACT_ATOMS: atom_id res chain seq x y z
N MET A 1 12.40 23.80 -19.75
CA MET A 1 11.03 24.36 -19.75
C MET A 1 10.48 24.22 -18.35
N SER A 2 9.90 25.27 -17.75
CA SER A 2 9.20 25.11 -16.48
C SER A 2 7.96 24.23 -16.67
N ILE A 3 7.41 23.70 -15.57
CA ILE A 3 6.13 23.01 -15.60
C ILE A 3 5.07 23.98 -16.20
N PRO A 4 4.24 23.54 -17.16
CA PRO A 4 3.20 24.39 -17.74
C PRO A 4 2.05 24.60 -16.74
N SER A 5 1.20 25.60 -16.98
CA SER A 5 -0.11 25.62 -16.31
C SER A 5 -0.94 24.43 -16.80
N ILE A 6 -1.59 23.74 -15.87
CA ILE A 6 -2.29 22.48 -16.10
C ILE A 6 -3.79 22.72 -16.02
N ALA A 7 -4.50 22.32 -17.07
CA ALA A 7 -5.96 22.36 -17.07
C ALA A 7 -6.53 21.22 -16.23
N SER A 8 -7.55 21.51 -15.42
CA SER A 8 -8.30 20.47 -14.71
C SER A 8 -8.97 19.51 -15.69
N TYR A 9 -8.98 18.22 -15.35
CA TYR A 9 -9.66 17.15 -16.07
C TYR A 9 -10.32 16.19 -15.08
N THR A 10 -11.13 15.26 -15.58
CA THR A 10 -11.80 14.25 -14.73
C THR A 10 -10.86 13.08 -14.46
N LEU A 11 -10.69 12.72 -13.19
CA LEU A 11 -9.94 11.51 -12.81
C LEU A 11 -10.53 10.25 -13.50
N PRO A 12 -9.68 9.25 -13.79
CA PRO A 12 -10.12 7.99 -14.37
C PRO A 12 -11.22 7.30 -13.53
N THR A 13 -12.10 6.60 -14.21
CA THR A 13 -13.11 5.71 -13.60
C THR A 13 -12.72 4.24 -13.79
N GLU A 14 -13.38 3.34 -13.08
CA GLU A 14 -13.11 1.89 -13.14
C GLU A 14 -13.17 1.33 -14.58
N ASN A 15 -14.10 1.81 -15.40
CA ASN A 15 -14.25 1.36 -16.80
C ASN A 15 -13.14 1.88 -17.73
N GLU A 16 -12.36 2.87 -17.29
CA GLU A 16 -11.23 3.44 -18.03
C GLU A 16 -9.90 2.77 -17.64
N LEU A 17 -9.90 1.87 -16.65
CA LEU A 17 -8.68 1.16 -16.28
C LEU A 17 -8.22 0.20 -17.40
N PRO A 18 -6.93 0.23 -17.77
CA PRO A 18 -6.38 -0.74 -18.70
C PRO A 18 -6.34 -2.13 -18.05
N LYS A 19 -6.49 -3.16 -18.88
CA LYS A 19 -6.37 -4.55 -18.41
C LYS A 19 -4.94 -4.83 -17.93
N SER A 20 -4.80 -5.11 -16.64
CA SER A 20 -3.54 -5.54 -16.02
C SER A 20 -3.06 -6.89 -16.55
N LYS A 21 -1.74 -7.04 -16.72
CA LYS A 21 -1.11 -8.34 -17.03
C LYS A 21 -0.92 -9.24 -15.81
N VAL A 22 -1.01 -8.66 -14.62
CA VAL A 22 -0.81 -9.30 -13.33
C VAL A 22 -2.10 -9.21 -12.51
N ASP A 23 -2.25 -10.12 -11.56
CA ASP A 23 -3.38 -10.25 -10.65
C ASP A 23 -2.98 -10.05 -9.18
N TRP A 24 -1.80 -9.48 -8.91
CA TRP A 24 -1.29 -9.16 -7.56
C TRP A 24 -2.32 -8.41 -6.72
N LYS A 25 -2.63 -8.86 -5.51
CA LYS A 25 -3.55 -8.17 -4.61
C LYS A 25 -2.75 -7.38 -3.57
N ALA A 26 -3.19 -6.17 -3.22
CA ALA A 26 -2.56 -5.42 -2.15
C ALA A 26 -2.91 -6.06 -0.79
N GLU A 27 -1.89 -6.25 0.06
CA GLU A 27 -1.96 -6.87 1.37
C GLU A 27 -1.37 -5.90 2.40
N ALA A 28 -2.06 -5.62 3.49
CA ALA A 28 -1.67 -4.57 4.44
C ALA A 28 -0.31 -4.86 5.10
N SER A 29 -0.09 -6.09 5.54
CA SER A 29 1.14 -6.61 6.14
C SER A 29 2.37 -6.46 5.23
N ARG A 30 2.20 -6.48 3.90
CA ARG A 30 3.26 -6.37 2.90
C ARG A 30 3.42 -4.99 2.29
N SER A 31 2.41 -4.14 2.44
CA SER A 31 2.30 -2.85 1.76
C SER A 31 2.96 -1.69 2.50
N VAL A 32 3.34 -0.69 1.70
CA VAL A 32 3.74 0.66 2.11
C VAL A 32 3.00 1.65 1.21
N LEU A 33 2.47 2.72 1.80
CA LEU A 33 1.89 3.84 1.05
C LEU A 33 2.98 4.87 0.71
N LEU A 34 3.10 5.23 -0.56
CA LEU A 34 3.91 6.33 -1.05
C LEU A 34 3.02 7.48 -1.54
N ILE A 35 3.09 8.61 -0.85
CA ILE A 35 2.50 9.88 -1.29
C ILE A 35 3.59 10.68 -2.01
N HIS A 36 3.59 10.59 -3.34
CA HIS A 36 4.66 11.07 -4.19
C HIS A 36 4.50 12.57 -4.52
N ASP A 37 5.44 13.39 -4.03
CA ASP A 37 5.64 14.80 -4.38
C ASP A 37 4.37 15.67 -4.29
N MET A 38 3.51 15.43 -3.29
CA MET A 38 2.32 16.25 -3.00
C MET A 38 2.67 17.59 -2.31
N GLN A 39 3.72 18.25 -2.77
CA GLN A 39 4.17 19.56 -2.30
C GLN A 39 3.37 20.69 -2.96
N GLN A 40 3.18 21.78 -2.23
CA GLN A 40 2.37 22.93 -2.68
C GLN A 40 2.83 23.46 -4.05
N TYR A 41 4.15 23.58 -4.27
CA TYR A 41 4.72 24.01 -5.56
C TYR A 41 4.20 23.22 -6.76
N PHE A 42 4.10 21.89 -6.67
CA PHE A 42 3.63 21.06 -7.79
C PHE A 42 2.13 21.18 -8.01
N LEU A 43 1.37 21.40 -6.94
CA LEU A 43 -0.08 21.55 -6.99
C LEU A 43 -0.50 22.93 -7.52
N ASP A 44 0.30 23.97 -7.29
CA ASP A 44 0.01 25.34 -7.75
C ASP A 44 -0.13 25.45 -9.28
N PHE A 45 0.52 24.56 -10.04
CA PHE A 45 0.41 24.52 -11.51
C PHE A 45 -0.99 24.15 -12.01
N TYR A 46 -1.83 23.52 -11.19
CA TYR A 46 -3.23 23.21 -11.52
C TYR A 46 -4.19 24.39 -11.30
N GLY A 47 -3.70 25.50 -10.75
CA GLY A 47 -4.50 26.66 -10.40
C GLY A 47 -5.24 26.52 -9.07
N GLN A 48 -5.69 27.66 -8.56
CA GLN A 48 -6.46 27.75 -7.32
C GLN A 48 -7.84 27.06 -7.48
N ASP A 49 -8.31 26.38 -6.43
CA ASP A 49 -9.60 25.70 -6.38
C ASP A 49 -9.85 24.66 -7.48
N SER A 50 -8.79 24.02 -7.97
CA SER A 50 -8.90 22.94 -8.98
C SER A 50 -9.73 21.76 -8.46
N PRO A 51 -10.88 21.42 -9.08
CA PRO A 51 -11.70 20.29 -8.63
C PRO A 51 -10.98 18.95 -8.79
N LEU A 52 -10.07 18.84 -9.76
CA LEU A 52 -9.17 17.70 -9.91
C LEU A 52 -8.31 17.51 -8.65
N ILE A 53 -7.67 18.58 -8.18
CA ILE A 53 -6.77 18.51 -7.01
C ILE A 53 -7.55 18.31 -5.71
N GLN A 54 -8.72 18.91 -5.57
CA GLN A 54 -9.60 18.65 -4.42
C GLN A 54 -9.99 17.17 -4.33
N GLN A 55 -10.40 16.56 -5.45
CA GLN A 55 -10.76 15.14 -5.48
C GLN A 55 -9.53 14.24 -5.26
N LEU A 56 -8.40 14.58 -5.88
CA LEU A 56 -7.12 13.88 -5.69
C LEU A 56 -6.74 13.83 -4.20
N ILE A 57 -6.72 14.99 -3.54
CA ILE A 57 -6.37 15.08 -2.12
C ILE A 57 -7.37 14.31 -1.26
N GLN A 58 -8.68 14.40 -1.54
CA GLN A 58 -9.69 13.64 -0.81
C GLN A 58 -9.46 12.12 -0.92
N ASN A 59 -9.10 11.64 -2.11
CA ASN A 59 -8.82 10.22 -2.33
C ASN A 59 -7.54 9.80 -1.59
N ILE A 60 -6.46 10.59 -1.69
CA ILE A 60 -5.21 10.30 -0.97
C ILE A 60 -5.42 10.33 0.56
N SER A 61 -6.19 11.27 1.10
CA SER A 61 -6.52 11.34 2.53
C SER A 61 -7.25 10.07 2.98
N THR A 62 -8.23 9.62 2.20
CA THR A 62 -9.00 8.40 2.52
C THR A 62 -8.10 7.15 2.53
N ILE A 63 -7.18 7.06 1.57
CA ILE A 63 -6.18 5.98 1.51
C ILE A 63 -5.26 6.05 2.74
N LYS A 64 -4.69 7.23 3.02
CA LYS A 64 -3.80 7.44 4.17
C LYS A 64 -4.48 7.06 5.48
N GLU A 65 -5.69 7.56 5.73
CA GLU A 65 -6.47 7.23 6.94
C GLU A 65 -6.72 5.73 7.09
N THR A 66 -6.95 5.03 5.99
CA THR A 66 -7.13 3.57 5.99
C THR A 66 -5.81 2.87 6.28
N CYS A 67 -4.72 3.28 5.62
CA CYS A 67 -3.38 2.78 5.87
C CYS A 67 -2.97 2.95 7.34
N THR A 68 -3.20 4.12 7.94
CA THR A 68 -2.94 4.37 9.36
C THR A 68 -3.72 3.41 10.27
N LYS A 69 -5.00 3.18 10.00
CA LYS A 69 -5.83 2.24 10.79
C LYS A 69 -5.34 0.80 10.71
N LEU A 70 -4.76 0.41 9.58
CA LEU A 70 -4.25 -0.93 9.32
C LEU A 70 -2.76 -1.10 9.65
N GLY A 71 -2.10 -0.05 10.17
CA GLY A 71 -0.67 -0.09 10.46
C GLY A 71 0.22 -0.16 9.22
N ILE A 72 -0.29 0.22 8.05
CA ILE A 72 0.48 0.33 6.80
C ILE A 72 1.33 1.60 6.89
N PRO A 73 2.67 1.50 6.82
CA PRO A 73 3.54 2.68 6.88
C PRO A 73 3.29 3.64 5.71
N THR A 74 3.32 4.94 5.99
CA THR A 74 3.20 5.98 4.98
C THR A 74 4.53 6.72 4.81
N ILE A 75 4.96 6.83 3.56
CA ILE A 75 6.17 7.52 3.14
C ILE A 75 5.78 8.65 2.18
N TYR A 76 6.33 9.82 2.41
CA TYR A 76 6.23 10.98 1.53
C TYR A 76 7.55 11.16 0.80
N THR A 77 7.49 11.62 -0.44
CA THR A 77 8.65 12.25 -1.08
C THR A 77 8.45 13.75 -1.18
N ALA A 78 9.52 14.49 -0.88
CA ALA A 78 9.54 15.95 -0.98
C ALA A 78 10.89 16.42 -1.54
N GLN A 79 10.86 17.18 -2.64
CA GLN A 79 12.04 17.82 -3.19
C GLN A 79 12.52 18.93 -2.25
N PRO A 80 13.83 18.99 -1.95
CA PRO A 80 14.38 20.13 -1.23
C PRO A 80 14.38 21.36 -2.14
N GLY A 81 14.20 22.54 -1.53
CA GLY A 81 14.38 23.83 -2.20
C GLY A 81 15.85 24.14 -2.47
N ASP A 82 16.11 25.12 -3.34
CA ASP A 82 17.44 25.65 -3.68
C ASP A 82 18.53 24.58 -3.91
N GLN A 83 18.19 23.53 -4.67
CA GLN A 83 19.14 22.49 -5.01
C GLN A 83 20.35 23.06 -5.74
N ASN A 84 21.56 22.73 -5.25
CA ASN A 84 22.79 23.11 -5.94
C ASN A 84 22.89 22.42 -7.32
N GLN A 85 23.70 23.01 -8.21
CA GLN A 85 23.82 22.55 -9.60
C GLN A 85 24.32 21.10 -9.72
N GLU A 86 25.20 20.64 -8.82
CA GLU A 86 25.77 19.29 -8.85
C GLU A 86 24.72 18.23 -8.46
N ASP A 87 23.89 18.54 -7.47
CA ASP A 87 22.83 17.67 -7.02
C ASP A 87 21.64 17.67 -7.97
N ARG A 88 21.26 18.84 -8.53
CA ARG A 88 20.16 18.93 -9.49
C ARG A 88 20.53 18.37 -10.86
N ALA A 89 21.76 18.62 -11.31
CA ALA A 89 22.34 18.09 -12.55
C ALA A 89 21.40 18.26 -13.77
N LEU A 90 21.14 17.18 -14.52
CA LEU A 90 20.36 17.20 -15.77
C LEU A 90 18.89 17.57 -15.59
N LEU A 91 18.36 17.57 -14.35
CA LEU A 91 17.01 18.11 -14.10
C LEU A 91 16.95 19.60 -14.46
N THR A 92 18.05 20.33 -14.32
CA THR A 92 18.11 21.76 -14.66
C THR A 92 17.83 22.00 -16.13
N ASP A 93 18.31 21.13 -17.02
CA ASP A 93 18.14 21.28 -18.47
C ASP A 93 16.66 21.12 -18.87
N PHE A 94 15.94 20.20 -18.21
CA PHE A 94 14.53 19.95 -18.49
C PHE A 94 13.60 20.92 -17.78
N TRP A 95 13.83 21.19 -16.49
CA TRP A 95 12.85 21.81 -15.58
C TRP A 95 13.30 23.16 -15.01
N GLY A 96 14.48 23.65 -15.36
CA GLY A 96 15.04 24.87 -14.77
C GLY A 96 15.47 24.66 -13.32
N PRO A 97 15.61 25.73 -12.50
CA PRO A 97 16.20 25.67 -11.16
C PRO A 97 15.38 24.86 -10.14
N GLY A 98 14.09 24.66 -10.39
CA GLY A 98 13.21 23.92 -9.48
C GLY A 98 12.53 24.83 -8.46
N LEU A 99 12.29 24.28 -7.27
CA LEU A 99 11.64 24.97 -6.17
C LEU A 99 12.63 25.91 -5.48
N ASP A 100 12.16 27.08 -5.08
CA ASP A 100 12.91 27.96 -4.18
C ASP A 100 12.94 27.34 -2.77
N ASP A 101 13.90 27.75 -1.92
CA ASP A 101 13.91 27.43 -0.49
C ASP A 101 12.87 28.26 0.28
N ASP A 102 11.60 28.03 -0.05
CA ASP A 102 10.42 28.61 0.57
C ASP A 102 9.53 27.51 1.14
N ILE A 103 9.18 27.63 2.43
CA ILE A 103 8.33 26.65 3.10
C ILE A 103 6.93 26.58 2.49
N GLU A 104 6.40 27.69 1.97
CA GLU A 104 5.08 27.68 1.33
C GLU A 104 5.09 26.92 0.00
N GLN A 105 6.26 26.72 -0.62
CA GLN A 105 6.43 25.91 -1.83
C GLN A 105 6.81 24.46 -1.51
N THR A 106 7.73 24.26 -0.57
CA THR A 106 8.34 22.97 -0.26
C THR A 106 7.53 22.09 0.69
N LYS A 107 6.58 22.66 1.44
CA LYS A 107 5.70 21.87 2.31
C LYS A 107 4.83 20.90 1.50
N ILE A 108 4.56 19.73 2.07
CA ILE A 108 3.41 18.93 1.67
C ILE A 108 2.15 19.74 1.93
N THR A 109 1.17 19.69 1.03
CA THR A 109 -0.09 20.45 1.19
C THR A 109 -0.74 20.17 2.54
N ASP A 110 -1.30 21.20 3.17
CA ASP A 110 -1.77 21.16 4.56
C ASP A 110 -2.81 20.03 4.80
N GLN A 111 -3.62 19.73 3.78
CA GLN A 111 -4.63 18.66 3.85
C GLN A 111 -4.05 17.25 3.88
N LEU A 112 -2.79 17.07 3.46
CA LEU A 112 -2.05 15.81 3.49
C LEU A 112 -0.82 15.88 4.38
N ALA A 113 -0.78 16.83 5.33
CA ALA A 113 0.37 17.04 6.20
C ALA A 113 0.83 15.72 6.86
N PRO A 114 2.14 15.40 6.81
CA PRO A 114 2.70 14.26 7.53
C PRO A 114 2.46 14.35 9.04
N THR A 115 2.21 13.22 9.68
CA THR A 115 2.19 13.07 11.14
C THR A 115 3.57 12.64 11.65
N GLU A 116 3.72 12.49 12.97
CA GLU A 116 4.98 12.01 13.58
C GLU A 116 5.30 10.55 13.24
N ASP A 117 4.29 9.75 12.86
CA ASP A 117 4.44 8.35 12.47
C ASP A 117 4.78 8.18 10.98
N ASP A 118 4.71 9.26 10.20
CA ASP A 118 4.98 9.25 8.76
C ASP A 118 6.46 9.52 8.48
N MET A 119 7.00 8.92 7.42
CA MET A 119 8.37 9.19 6.97
C MET A 119 8.36 10.19 5.82
N VAL A 120 9.17 11.25 5.91
CA VAL A 120 9.37 12.19 4.79
C VAL A 120 10.77 12.03 4.23
N GLN A 121 10.84 11.58 2.98
CA GLN A 121 12.09 11.33 2.28
C GLN A 121 12.43 12.46 1.31
N THR A 122 13.67 12.94 1.38
CA THR A 122 14.19 13.92 0.43
C THR A 122 14.27 13.34 -0.97
N LYS A 123 13.68 14.04 -1.93
CA LYS A 123 13.52 13.62 -3.32
C LYS A 123 14.50 14.30 -4.24
N TRP A 124 15.33 13.50 -4.93
CA TRP A 124 16.33 14.00 -5.88
C TRP A 124 16.09 13.54 -7.33
N ARG A 125 15.60 12.29 -7.45
CA ARG A 125 15.17 11.51 -8.64
C ARG A 125 13.74 11.78 -9.11
N TYR A 126 13.40 11.42 -10.36
CA TYR A 126 12.03 11.02 -10.71
C TYR A 126 11.62 9.76 -9.95
N SER A 127 12.52 8.81 -9.77
CA SER A 127 12.29 7.65 -8.90
C SER A 127 12.46 8.02 -7.43
N ALA A 128 11.55 7.55 -6.57
CA ALA A 128 11.65 7.67 -5.12
C ALA A 128 12.81 6.87 -4.52
N PHE A 129 13.37 5.91 -5.25
CA PHE A 129 14.49 5.08 -4.81
C PHE A 129 15.87 5.71 -5.07
N LYS A 130 15.97 6.68 -5.98
CA LYS A 130 17.27 7.27 -6.35
C LYS A 130 17.73 8.29 -5.31
N LYS A 131 18.96 8.08 -4.82
CA LYS A 131 19.58 8.87 -3.73
C LYS A 131 18.72 8.86 -2.46
N SER A 132 18.19 7.69 -2.13
CA SER A 132 17.22 7.50 -1.06
C SER A 132 17.49 6.16 -0.37
N GLN A 133 16.93 5.98 0.84
CA GLN A 133 17.01 4.75 1.62
C GLN A 133 15.72 3.91 1.50
N LEU A 134 14.84 4.22 0.53
CA LEU A 134 13.52 3.61 0.45
C LEU A 134 13.60 2.08 0.25
N LEU A 135 14.46 1.62 -0.66
CA LEU A 135 14.60 0.19 -0.94
C LEU A 135 15.13 -0.58 0.26
N GLU A 136 16.20 -0.06 0.88
CA GLU A 136 16.82 -0.64 2.07
C GLU A 136 15.81 -0.74 3.21
N TRP A 137 15.10 0.36 3.48
CA TRP A 137 14.07 0.40 4.52
C TRP A 137 12.91 -0.59 4.24
N MET A 138 12.43 -0.67 3.00
CA MET A 138 11.36 -1.62 2.65
C MET A 138 11.82 -3.07 2.86
N GLN A 139 13.04 -3.41 2.46
CA GLN A 139 13.61 -4.75 2.65
C GLN A 139 13.78 -5.09 4.13
N GLU A 140 14.29 -4.15 4.94
CA GLU A 140 14.47 -4.34 6.39
C GLU A 140 13.15 -4.52 7.13
N ASN A 141 12.05 -3.94 6.63
CA ASN A 141 10.72 -4.03 7.24
C ASN A 141 9.83 -5.10 6.58
N GLY A 142 10.38 -5.96 5.72
CA GLY A 142 9.65 -7.04 5.06
C GLY A 142 8.52 -6.56 4.15
N LYS A 143 8.66 -5.37 3.57
CA LYS A 143 7.66 -4.74 2.69
C LYS A 143 8.05 -4.94 1.23
N ASP A 144 7.24 -5.68 0.49
CA ASP A 144 7.46 -5.98 -0.93
C ASP A 144 6.30 -5.50 -1.83
N GLN A 145 5.41 -4.67 -1.30
CA GLN A 145 4.34 -3.99 -2.04
C GLN A 145 4.39 -2.48 -1.83
N LEU A 146 4.26 -1.71 -2.92
CA LEU A 146 4.30 -0.24 -2.89
C LEU A 146 3.02 0.33 -3.51
N ILE A 147 2.19 0.97 -2.71
CA ILE A 147 1.02 1.72 -3.15
C ILE A 147 1.48 3.13 -3.51
N ILE A 148 1.24 3.58 -4.74
CA ILE A 148 1.75 4.85 -5.25
C ILE A 148 0.58 5.78 -5.55
N CYS A 149 0.57 6.92 -4.89
CA CYS A 149 -0.33 8.05 -5.10
C CYS A 149 0.47 9.33 -5.38
N GLY A 150 -0.18 10.38 -5.87
CA GLY A 150 0.39 11.72 -5.99
C GLY A 150 0.72 12.15 -7.42
N VAL A 151 1.74 12.99 -7.59
CA VAL A 151 2.06 13.66 -8.86
C VAL A 151 3.53 13.56 -9.24
N TYR A 152 3.90 13.63 -10.53
CA TYR A 152 3.04 13.50 -11.71
C TYR A 152 3.04 12.05 -12.21
N ALA A 153 1.88 11.57 -12.65
CA ALA A 153 1.65 10.15 -12.95
C ALA A 153 2.68 9.57 -13.94
N ASN A 154 2.87 10.22 -15.10
CA ASN A 154 3.75 9.78 -16.19
C ASN A 154 5.20 10.25 -16.05
N ILE A 155 5.59 10.79 -14.89
CA ILE A 155 6.96 11.22 -14.62
C ILE A 155 7.49 10.51 -13.37
N GLY A 156 7.21 11.05 -12.18
CA GLY A 156 7.80 10.55 -10.94
C GLY A 156 7.19 9.23 -10.51
N CYS A 157 5.86 9.14 -10.55
CA CYS A 157 5.15 7.97 -10.08
C CYS A 157 5.42 6.73 -10.93
N ILE A 158 5.31 6.84 -12.26
CA ILE A 158 5.57 5.69 -13.14
C ILE A 158 7.05 5.26 -13.14
N VAL A 159 7.99 6.21 -13.06
CA VAL A 159 9.43 5.86 -12.98
C VAL A 159 9.74 5.20 -11.63
N THR A 160 9.09 5.63 -10.55
CA THR A 160 9.15 4.94 -9.26
C THR A 160 8.57 3.53 -9.35
N ALA A 161 7.42 3.35 -10.01
CA ALA A 161 6.83 2.03 -10.22
C ALA A 161 7.74 1.09 -11.03
N VAL A 162 8.41 1.60 -12.07
CA VAL A 162 9.39 0.84 -12.85
C VAL A 162 10.57 0.40 -11.97
N GLU A 163 11.09 1.29 -11.12
CA GLU A 163 12.21 0.94 -10.25
C GLU A 163 11.80 -0.01 -9.11
N ALA A 164 10.60 0.15 -8.54
CA ALA A 164 10.02 -0.83 -7.61
C ALA A 164 9.95 -2.22 -8.26
N PHE A 165 9.36 -2.30 -9.46
CA PHE A 165 9.25 -3.54 -10.22
C PHE A 165 10.60 -4.21 -10.48
N MET A 166 11.61 -3.44 -10.88
CA MET A 166 12.97 -3.94 -11.12
C MET A 166 13.71 -4.32 -9.82
N SER A 167 13.18 -3.95 -8.66
CA SER A 167 13.72 -4.26 -7.34
C SER A 167 12.89 -5.31 -6.60
N ASP A 168 12.10 -6.10 -7.35
CA ASP A 168 11.23 -7.15 -6.84
C ASP A 168 10.12 -6.68 -5.87
N ILE A 169 9.73 -5.39 -5.96
CA ILE A 169 8.60 -4.80 -5.23
C ILE A 169 7.40 -4.68 -6.18
N GLN A 170 6.23 -5.18 -5.76
CA GLN A 170 5.00 -5.09 -6.53
C GLN A 170 4.40 -3.67 -6.41
N PRO A 171 4.36 -2.85 -7.47
CA PRO A 171 3.80 -1.53 -7.40
C PRO A 171 2.33 -1.51 -7.80
N PHE A 172 1.56 -0.78 -7.01
CA PHE A 172 0.13 -0.53 -7.18
C PHE A 172 -0.05 0.96 -7.47
N ILE A 173 -0.47 1.33 -8.67
CA ILE A 173 -0.72 2.75 -9.02
C ILE A 173 -2.21 3.05 -8.89
N VAL A 174 -2.57 3.98 -8.02
CA VAL A 174 -3.96 4.24 -7.67
C VAL A 174 -4.53 5.30 -8.62
N ALA A 175 -5.26 4.87 -9.64
CA ALA A 175 -5.59 5.69 -10.80
C ALA A 175 -6.39 6.96 -10.48
N ASP A 176 -7.27 6.91 -9.48
CA ASP A 176 -8.03 8.06 -8.99
C ASP A 176 -7.35 8.78 -7.81
N ALA A 177 -6.15 8.39 -7.42
CA ALA A 177 -5.32 9.09 -6.43
C ALA A 177 -3.99 9.55 -7.02
N MET A 178 -3.98 9.83 -8.33
CA MET A 178 -2.86 10.40 -9.07
C MET A 178 -3.32 11.53 -9.99
N ALA A 179 -2.42 12.43 -10.36
CA ALA A 179 -2.66 13.42 -11.40
C ALA A 179 -1.42 13.66 -12.26
N ASP A 180 -1.63 14.33 -13.39
CA ASP A 180 -0.61 14.59 -14.41
C ASP A 180 -0.88 15.92 -15.12
N PHE A 181 -0.06 16.32 -16.10
CA PHE A 181 -0.27 17.56 -16.84
C PHE A 181 -1.45 17.49 -17.82
N SER A 182 -1.93 16.29 -18.17
CA SER A 182 -3.15 16.10 -18.96
C SER A 182 -3.81 14.76 -18.67
N LYS A 183 -5.06 14.60 -19.10
CA LYS A 183 -5.77 13.32 -19.01
C LYS A 183 -5.05 12.24 -19.80
N GLU A 184 -4.57 12.58 -21.00
CA GLU A 184 -3.87 11.66 -21.90
C GLU A 184 -2.57 11.14 -21.28
N GLN A 185 -1.77 12.01 -20.64
CA GLN A 185 -0.53 11.59 -19.99
C GLN A 185 -0.80 10.72 -18.75
N HIS A 186 -1.85 11.03 -17.99
CA HIS A 186 -2.30 10.16 -16.91
C HIS A 186 -2.68 8.77 -17.45
N GLU A 187 -3.50 8.69 -18.51
CA GLU A 187 -3.88 7.43 -19.16
C GLU A 187 -2.65 6.65 -19.69
N GLU A 188 -1.67 7.34 -20.28
CA GLU A 188 -0.41 6.73 -20.74
C GLU A 188 0.35 6.06 -19.59
N ALA A 189 0.43 6.70 -18.42
CA ALA A 189 1.07 6.13 -17.24
C ALA A 189 0.36 4.84 -16.79
N LEU A 190 -0.98 4.83 -16.77
CA LEU A 190 -1.78 3.66 -16.40
C LEU A 190 -1.58 2.51 -17.40
N VAL A 191 -1.63 2.80 -18.69
CA VAL A 191 -1.44 1.80 -19.76
C VAL A 191 -0.04 1.20 -19.71
N PHE A 192 0.98 2.04 -19.51
CA PHE A 192 2.35 1.59 -19.35
C PHE A 192 2.49 0.72 -18.10
N GLY A 193 1.95 1.17 -16.96
CA GLY A 193 1.91 0.45 -15.69
C GLY A 193 1.35 -0.95 -15.84
N ALA A 194 0.07 -1.07 -16.20
CA ALA A 194 -0.65 -2.35 -16.40
C ALA A 194 0.07 -3.31 -17.34
N GLY A 195 0.72 -2.76 -18.36
CA GLY A 195 1.38 -3.55 -19.39
C GLY A 195 2.80 -4.00 -19.05
N ARG A 196 3.48 -3.36 -18.08
CA ARG A 196 4.94 -3.47 -17.93
C ARG A 196 5.48 -3.55 -16.51
N CYS A 197 4.88 -2.88 -15.53
CA CYS A 197 5.54 -2.77 -14.21
C CYS A 197 4.60 -2.73 -13.01
N ALA A 198 3.34 -2.32 -13.14
CA ALA A 198 2.46 -2.06 -12.00
C ALA A 198 1.06 -2.65 -12.22
N ARG A 199 0.30 -2.79 -11.14
CA ARG A 199 -1.15 -3.01 -11.19
C ARG A 199 -1.88 -1.67 -10.98
N PRO A 200 -2.55 -1.11 -12.01
CA PRO A 200 -3.50 -0.03 -11.81
C PRO A 200 -4.75 -0.54 -11.08
N LEU A 201 -5.27 0.26 -10.15
CA LEU A 201 -6.53 0.02 -9.46
C LEU A 201 -7.15 1.33 -8.98
N MET A 202 -8.43 1.27 -8.63
CA MET A 202 -9.15 2.38 -8.00
C MET A 202 -8.90 2.39 -6.49
N MET A 203 -8.98 3.57 -5.86
CA MET A 203 -8.93 3.74 -4.40
C MET A 203 -9.87 2.77 -3.69
N LYS A 204 -11.10 2.66 -4.18
CA LYS A 204 -12.11 1.77 -3.58
C LYS A 204 -11.64 0.32 -3.57
N GLN A 205 -11.12 -0.18 -4.70
CA GLN A 205 -10.58 -1.54 -4.79
C GLN A 205 -9.36 -1.72 -3.89
N LEU A 206 -8.49 -0.72 -3.82
CA LEU A 206 -7.32 -0.76 -2.93
C LEU A 206 -7.76 -0.93 -1.48
N ILE A 207 -8.71 -0.11 -1.01
CA ILE A 207 -9.23 -0.16 0.36
C ILE A 207 -9.86 -1.52 0.63
N GLU A 208 -10.65 -2.06 -0.30
CA GLU A 208 -11.20 -3.41 -0.18
C GLU A 208 -10.08 -4.45 -0.08
N ASP A 209 -9.05 -4.39 -0.93
CA ASP A 209 -7.93 -5.33 -0.93
C ASP A 209 -7.17 -5.32 0.42
N ILE A 210 -6.72 -4.16 0.89
CA ILE A 210 -5.92 -4.05 2.12
C ILE A 210 -6.75 -4.25 3.40
N SER A 211 -8.06 -3.95 3.38
CA SER A 211 -8.95 -4.20 4.53
C SER A 211 -9.43 -5.64 4.57
N SER A 212 -9.19 -6.42 3.51
CA SER A 212 -9.60 -7.81 3.38
C SER A 212 -8.49 -8.80 3.72
N GLU A 213 -7.42 -8.38 4.42
CA GLU A 213 -6.60 -9.35 5.13
C GLU A 213 -7.54 -10.22 5.96
N GLU A 214 -7.46 -11.54 5.75
CA GLU A 214 -8.28 -12.50 6.48
C GLU A 214 -7.94 -12.38 7.95
N THR A 215 -8.62 -11.49 8.68
CA THR A 215 -8.65 -11.56 10.14
C THR A 215 -9.12 -12.96 10.47
N ILE A 216 -8.20 -13.77 10.96
CA ILE A 216 -8.55 -15.10 11.43
C ILE A 216 -9.58 -14.94 12.54
N THR A 217 -10.74 -15.54 12.36
CA THR A 217 -11.85 -15.48 13.32
C THR A 217 -12.02 -16.84 13.98
N VAL A 218 -12.66 -16.85 15.15
CA VAL A 218 -13.09 -18.09 15.81
C VAL A 218 -13.84 -18.98 14.82
N GLN A 219 -14.75 -18.40 14.04
CA GLN A 219 -15.56 -19.14 13.08
C GLN A 219 -14.72 -19.71 11.94
N SER A 220 -13.76 -18.96 11.38
CA SER A 220 -12.94 -19.45 10.27
C SER A 220 -12.01 -20.57 10.70
N ILE A 221 -11.37 -20.46 11.88
CA ILE A 221 -10.57 -21.55 12.46
C ILE A 221 -11.44 -22.78 12.66
N LYS A 222 -12.61 -22.63 13.29
CA LYS A 222 -13.51 -23.74 13.59
C LYS A 222 -13.94 -24.49 12.33
N VAL A 223 -14.28 -23.75 11.27
CA VAL A 223 -14.67 -24.32 9.98
C VAL A 223 -13.51 -25.10 9.34
N GLN A 224 -12.31 -24.53 9.30
CA GLN A 224 -11.14 -25.18 8.70
C GLN A 224 -10.74 -26.45 9.45
N VAL A 225 -10.76 -26.42 10.79
CA VAL A 225 -10.49 -27.61 11.61
C VAL A 225 -11.57 -28.68 11.41
N ALA A 226 -12.84 -28.28 11.34
CA ALA A 226 -13.94 -29.20 11.07
C ALA A 226 -13.84 -29.87 9.68
N GLU A 227 -13.43 -29.11 8.66
CA GLU A 227 -13.16 -29.63 7.32
C GLU A 227 -12.01 -30.64 7.32
N MET A 228 -10.90 -30.34 8.01
CA MET A 228 -9.77 -31.27 8.15
C MET A 228 -10.17 -32.55 8.88
N LEU A 229 -11.09 -32.47 9.85
CA LEU A 229 -11.62 -33.60 10.60
C LEU A 229 -12.79 -34.32 9.90
N GLU A 230 -13.31 -33.76 8.79
CA GLU A 230 -14.49 -34.25 8.07
C GLU A 230 -15.77 -34.30 8.94
N VAL A 231 -15.93 -33.31 9.83
CA VAL A 231 -17.09 -33.18 10.73
C VAL A 231 -17.81 -31.85 10.55
N SER A 232 -18.99 -31.71 11.14
CA SER A 232 -19.67 -30.40 11.20
C SER A 232 -19.00 -29.50 12.25
N PRO A 233 -18.85 -28.18 12.01
CA PRO A 233 -18.34 -27.25 13.00
C PRO A 233 -19.08 -27.30 14.35
N ASP A 234 -20.39 -27.57 14.34
CA ASP A 234 -21.20 -27.67 15.57
C ASP A 234 -20.85 -28.89 16.46
N GLN A 235 -20.11 -29.87 15.91
CA GLN A 235 -19.67 -31.06 16.64
C GLN A 235 -18.36 -30.87 17.38
N LEU A 236 -17.63 -29.78 17.12
CA LEU A 236 -16.37 -29.48 17.77
C LEU A 236 -16.58 -28.73 19.09
N ASN A 237 -16.05 -29.31 20.16
CA ASN A 237 -15.90 -28.64 21.44
C ASN A 237 -14.54 -27.92 21.50
N GLU A 238 -14.50 -26.77 22.14
CA GLU A 238 -13.33 -25.88 22.13
C GLU A 238 -12.16 -26.43 22.96
N GLN A 239 -12.48 -27.26 23.96
CA GLN A 239 -11.54 -27.82 24.94
C GLN A 239 -11.06 -29.23 24.58
N ASP A 240 -11.63 -29.85 23.55
CA ASP A 240 -11.25 -31.21 23.16
C ASP A 240 -9.84 -31.21 22.55
N ASP A 241 -9.09 -32.26 22.84
CA ASP A 241 -7.79 -32.49 22.20
C ASP A 241 -8.04 -32.86 20.72
N LEU A 242 -7.58 -31.99 19.82
CA LEU A 242 -7.78 -32.14 18.38
C LEU A 242 -6.99 -33.32 17.81
N ILE A 243 -5.85 -33.69 18.41
CA ILE A 243 -5.07 -34.86 17.99
C ILE A 243 -5.84 -36.14 18.33
N GLU A 244 -6.39 -36.22 19.55
CA GLU A 244 -7.27 -37.33 19.94
C GLU A 244 -8.55 -37.39 19.08
N SER A 245 -9.01 -36.24 18.60
CA SER A 245 -10.15 -36.11 17.70
C SER A 245 -9.84 -36.48 16.23
N GLY A 246 -8.57 -36.76 15.89
CA GLY A 246 -8.15 -37.22 14.56
C GLY A 246 -7.45 -36.17 13.68
N LEU A 247 -7.06 -35.03 14.25
CA LEU A 247 -6.26 -34.01 13.57
C LEU A 247 -4.78 -34.39 13.70
N ASP A 248 -4.31 -35.25 12.80
CA ASP A 248 -2.93 -35.71 12.81
C ASP A 248 -1.90 -34.61 12.48
N SER A 249 -0.62 -34.92 12.67
CA SER A 249 0.48 -33.98 12.48
C SER A 249 0.61 -33.45 11.05
N ILE A 250 0.14 -34.18 10.03
CA ILE A 250 0.18 -33.72 8.63
C ILE A 250 -0.87 -32.63 8.44
N ARG A 251 -2.08 -32.84 8.95
CA ARG A 251 -3.17 -31.85 8.88
C ARG A 251 -2.83 -30.57 9.66
N ILE A 252 -2.20 -30.69 10.84
CA ILE A 252 -1.73 -29.53 11.61
C ILE A 252 -0.66 -28.76 10.83
N MET A 253 0.29 -29.45 10.19
CA MET A 253 1.32 -28.80 9.37
C MET A 253 0.71 -28.05 8.18
N MET A 254 -0.28 -28.65 7.50
CA MET A 254 -0.99 -27.99 6.40
C MET A 254 -1.75 -26.74 6.86
N LEU A 255 -2.40 -26.78 8.02
CA LEU A 255 -3.06 -25.60 8.60
C LEU A 255 -2.05 -24.51 8.96
N ALA A 256 -0.94 -24.86 9.61
CA ALA A 256 0.11 -23.92 9.97
C ALA A 256 0.71 -23.25 8.72
N GLU A 257 0.94 -24.01 7.64
CA GLU A 257 1.42 -23.46 6.37
C GLU A 257 0.38 -22.56 5.68
N ASP A 258 -0.90 -22.93 5.64
CA ASP A 258 -1.96 -22.09 5.07
C ASP A 258 -2.08 -20.77 5.84
N TRP A 259 -2.14 -20.83 7.16
CA TRP A 259 -2.24 -19.65 8.01
C TRP A 259 -1.00 -18.78 7.94
N SER A 260 0.19 -19.38 7.97
CA SER A 260 1.45 -18.64 7.80
C SER A 260 1.52 -17.95 6.43
N SER A 261 1.04 -18.59 5.37
CA SER A 261 0.98 -17.97 4.03
C SER A 261 0.04 -16.76 3.94
N LYS A 262 -0.88 -16.63 4.89
CA LYS A 262 -1.84 -15.52 5.04
C LYS A 262 -1.40 -14.49 6.08
N GLY A 263 -0.15 -14.57 6.55
CA GLY A 263 0.41 -13.62 7.52
C GLY A 263 -0.04 -13.85 8.97
N ILE A 264 -0.65 -15.00 9.27
CA ILE A 264 -1.06 -15.36 10.64
C ILE A 264 0.14 -16.00 11.36
N ASP A 265 0.55 -15.40 12.47
CA ASP A 265 1.73 -15.81 13.24
C ASP A 265 1.42 -16.98 14.18
N ILE A 266 1.53 -18.20 13.65
CA ILE A 266 1.49 -19.45 14.44
C ILE A 266 2.29 -20.55 13.76
N SER A 267 3.14 -21.22 14.54
CA SER A 267 3.96 -22.34 14.07
C SER A 267 3.33 -23.70 14.39
N PHE A 268 3.72 -24.71 13.62
CA PHE A 268 3.37 -26.11 13.88
C PHE A 268 3.70 -26.54 15.32
N ILE A 269 4.87 -26.13 15.85
CA ILE A 269 5.31 -26.49 17.21
C ILE A 269 4.33 -25.96 18.25
N GLU A 270 3.89 -24.71 18.09
CA GLU A 270 2.95 -24.08 19.02
C GLU A 270 1.56 -24.72 18.93
N MET A 271 1.13 -25.14 17.73
CA MET A 271 -0.14 -25.83 17.54
C MET A 271 -0.18 -27.20 18.22
N ILE A 272 0.92 -27.96 18.21
CA ILE A 272 0.99 -29.28 18.85
C ILE A 272 1.20 -29.23 20.37
N GLU A 273 1.77 -28.14 20.89
CA GLU A 273 1.96 -27.96 22.34
C GLU A 273 0.63 -27.76 23.07
N SER A 274 -0.37 -27.19 22.40
CA SER A 274 -1.71 -26.99 22.93
C SER A 274 -2.75 -27.21 21.82
N PRO A 275 -3.06 -28.47 21.48
CA PRO A 275 -3.86 -28.82 20.31
C PRO A 275 -5.36 -28.71 20.61
N THR A 276 -5.82 -27.56 21.11
CA THR A 276 -7.23 -27.28 21.35
C THR A 276 -7.65 -26.02 20.58
N LEU A 277 -8.91 -25.97 20.17
CA LEU A 277 -9.47 -24.78 19.52
C LEU A 277 -9.38 -23.56 20.45
N GLU A 278 -9.68 -23.72 21.74
CA GLU A 278 -9.59 -22.65 22.74
C GLU A 278 -8.18 -22.02 22.79
N ALA A 279 -7.13 -22.85 22.85
CA ALA A 279 -5.76 -22.35 22.90
C ALA A 279 -5.37 -21.62 21.61
N TRP A 280 -5.80 -22.15 20.45
CA TRP A 280 -5.55 -21.50 19.16
C TRP A 280 -6.32 -20.19 19.03
N TYR A 281 -7.57 -20.11 19.50
CA TYR A 281 -8.35 -18.87 19.51
C TYR A 281 -7.72 -17.80 20.40
N GLN A 282 -7.30 -18.14 21.62
CA GLN A 282 -6.64 -17.19 22.53
C GLN A 282 -5.38 -16.58 21.92
N LYS A 283 -4.67 -17.36 21.12
CA LYS A 283 -3.45 -16.91 20.46
C LYS A 283 -3.72 -16.09 19.20
N LEU A 284 -4.65 -16.56 18.36
CA LEU A 284 -4.84 -16.05 17.01
C LEU A 284 -5.90 -14.96 16.91
N VAL A 285 -6.83 -14.88 17.88
CA VAL A 285 -7.99 -13.98 17.84
C VAL A 285 -7.92 -13.02 19.04
N PRO A 286 -7.46 -11.77 18.85
CA PRO A 286 -7.24 -10.80 19.94
C PRO A 286 -8.45 -10.54 20.85
N GLU A 287 -9.67 -10.72 20.33
CA GLU A 287 -10.92 -10.43 21.07
C GLU A 287 -11.49 -11.63 21.84
N TYR A 288 -10.94 -12.84 21.67
CA TYR A 288 -11.55 -14.07 22.17
C TYR A 288 -11.69 -14.13 23.70
N GLU A 289 -10.72 -13.59 24.45
CA GLU A 289 -10.81 -13.51 25.93
C GLU A 289 -12.01 -12.67 26.41
N THR A 290 -12.44 -11.67 25.63
CA THR A 290 -13.56 -10.78 25.98
C THR A 290 -14.92 -11.47 25.85
N ILE A 291 -15.00 -12.53 25.04
CA ILE A 291 -16.25 -13.26 24.75
C ILE A 291 -16.61 -14.24 25.87
N GLN A 292 -15.61 -14.80 26.55
CA GLN A 292 -15.80 -15.80 27.62
C GLN A 292 -16.23 -15.20 28.98
N VAL A 293 -16.18 -13.87 29.14
CA VAL A 293 -16.48 -13.16 30.42
C VAL A 293 -17.91 -12.55 30.44
N LYS A 294 -18.76 -12.88 29.46
CA LYS A 294 -20.19 -12.48 29.42
C LYS A 294 -21.11 -13.69 29.48
#